data_AF-A0A9C6TXT5-F1
#
_entry.id   AF-A0A9C6TXT5-F1
#
_cell.length_a   1.000
_cell.length_b   1.000
_cell.length_c   1.000
_cell.angle_alpha   90.00
_cell.angle_beta   90.00
_cell.angle_gamma   90.00
#
_symmetry.space_group_name_H-M   'P 1'
#
loop_
_entity.id
_entity.type
_entity.pdbx_description
1 polymer ?
#
loop_
_entity_poly.entity_id
_entity_poly.type
_entity_poly.pdbx_seq_one_letter_code
_entity_poly.pdbx_strand_id
1 'polypeptide(L)'
;MLDKPVIQPNYLSVQRDVDLLVEGEKFCRRLAQTKAMQALNVTINPNKFPACSHLPFESDEYAACQARQYTMTIYHPVGTCRMGRRDDPLAVVDERLRVRGVRGLRVVDASVMPAVPSGNTNAPTIMVAEKAADLIKEDADRGGEKAALARTRPAAQCATCADAGAAAPPRAAARGRDEEL
;
A
#
# COMPACT_ATOMS: atom_id res chain seq x y z
N MET A 1 -15.50 8.54 -18.00
CA MET A 1 -15.26 7.74 -16.78
C MET A 1 -14.55 8.63 -15.77
N LEU A 2 -15.32 9.43 -15.04
CA LEU A 2 -14.83 10.37 -13.99
C LEU A 2 -15.71 10.24 -12.74
N ASP A 3 -16.37 9.09 -12.58
CA ASP A 3 -17.24 8.84 -11.44
C ASP A 3 -16.40 8.77 -10.16
N LYS A 4 -16.98 9.24 -9.05
CA LYS A 4 -16.30 9.21 -7.75
C LYS A 4 -16.11 7.75 -7.32
N PRO A 5 -14.96 7.40 -6.72
CA PRO A 5 -14.77 6.06 -6.18
C PRO A 5 -15.75 5.83 -5.03
N VAL A 6 -16.20 4.59 -4.89
CA VAL A 6 -16.92 4.15 -3.69
C VAL A 6 -15.91 4.03 -2.55
N ILE A 7 -16.12 4.77 -1.47
CA ILE A 7 -15.29 4.72 -0.27
C ILE A 7 -16.06 3.96 0.81
N GLN A 8 -15.63 2.73 1.10
CA GLN A 8 -16.22 1.92 2.15
C GLN A 8 -15.14 1.46 3.15
N PRO A 9 -14.94 2.21 4.25
CA PRO A 9 -13.86 1.95 5.19
C PRO A 9 -14.12 0.77 6.14
N ASN A 10 -15.37 0.30 6.24
CA ASN A 10 -15.78 -0.76 7.17
C ASN A 10 -15.35 -0.51 8.63
N TYR A 11 -15.40 0.75 9.08
CA TYR A 11 -15.05 1.11 10.46
C TYR A 11 -15.84 0.28 11.47
N LEU A 12 -15.15 -0.23 12.49
CA LEU A 12 -15.74 -0.98 13.59
C LEU A 12 -16.45 -2.27 13.16
N SER A 13 -16.16 -2.78 11.95
CA SER A 13 -16.64 -4.09 11.50
C SER A 13 -16.01 -5.25 12.26
N VAL A 14 -14.83 -5.03 12.85
CA VAL A 14 -14.13 -5.97 13.73
C VAL A 14 -14.42 -5.61 15.18
N GLN A 15 -14.94 -6.55 15.97
CA GLN A 15 -15.32 -6.32 17.37
C GLN A 15 -14.13 -5.80 18.22
N ARG A 16 -12.92 -6.29 17.95
CA ARG A 16 -11.69 -5.83 18.61
C ARG A 16 -11.48 -4.32 18.51
N ASP A 17 -11.87 -3.69 17.40
CA ASP A 17 -11.71 -2.23 17.23
C ASP A 17 -12.61 -1.48 18.20
N VAL A 18 -13.81 -2.00 18.46
CA VAL A 18 -14.74 -1.45 19.46
C VAL A 18 -14.20 -1.65 20.87
N ASP A 19 -13.71 -2.86 21.17
CA ASP A 19 -13.18 -3.19 22.50
C ASP A 19 -11.99 -2.28 22.86
N LEU A 20 -11.11 -2.00 21.89
CA LEU A 20 -9.99 -1.07 22.07
C LEU A 20 -10.46 0.37 22.35
N LEU A 21 -11.53 0.82 21.71
CA LEU A 21 -12.10 2.15 21.99
C LEU A 21 -12.73 2.22 23.39
N VAL A 22 -13.38 1.15 23.84
CA VAL A 22 -13.90 1.04 25.22
C VAL A 22 -12.77 1.11 26.25
N GLU A 23 -11.67 0.40 26.02
CA GLU A 23 -10.49 0.49 26.89
C GLU A 23 -9.83 1.88 26.86
N GLY A 24 -9.83 2.54 25.71
CA GLY A 24 -9.39 3.93 25.59
C GLY A 24 -10.26 4.91 26.40
N GLU A 25 -11.58 4.74 26.36
CA GLU A 25 -12.54 5.54 27.15
C GLU A 25 -12.31 5.35 28.66
N LYS A 26 -12.16 4.10 29.11
CA LYS A 26 -11.78 3.78 30.50
C LYS A 26 -10.44 4.41 30.91
N PHE A 27 -9.46 4.40 30.01
CA PHE A 27 -8.17 5.06 30.25
C PHE A 27 -8.36 6.58 30.45
N CYS A 28 -9.13 7.24 29.58
CA CYS A 28 -9.44 8.67 29.72
C CYS A 28 -10.15 8.99 31.04
N ARG A 29 -11.09 8.13 31.49
CA ARG A 29 -11.74 8.29 32.81
C ARG A 29 -10.75 8.21 33.96
N ARG A 30 -9.86 7.21 33.96
CA ARG A 30 -8.79 7.11 34.98
C ARG A 30 -7.83 8.30 34.93
N LEU A 31 -7.51 8.79 33.73
CA LEU A 31 -6.66 9.97 33.55
C LEU A 31 -7.30 11.22 34.18
N ALA A 32 -8.60 11.42 33.98
CA ALA A 32 -9.36 12.52 34.58
C ALA A 32 -9.38 12.48 36.12
N GLN A 33 -9.27 11.29 36.72
CA GLN A 33 -9.21 11.10 38.18
C GLN A 33 -7.83 11.34 38.80
N THR A 34 -6.80 11.60 37.99
CA THR A 34 -5.46 11.90 38.53
C THR A 34 -5.44 13.24 39.26
N LYS A 35 -4.56 13.38 40.28
CA LYS A 35 -4.41 14.62 41.06
C LYS A 35 -4.18 15.86 40.19
N ALA A 36 -3.40 15.72 39.12
CA ALA A 36 -3.11 16.82 38.19
C ALA A 36 -4.36 17.29 37.44
N MET A 37 -5.21 16.35 36.98
CA MET A 37 -6.46 16.68 36.29
C MET A 37 -7.52 17.20 37.27
N GLN A 38 -7.60 16.63 38.47
CA GLN A 38 -8.49 17.12 39.54
C GLN A 38 -8.13 18.54 39.99
N ALA A 39 -6.84 18.89 40.05
CA ALA A 39 -6.40 20.25 40.35
C ALA A 39 -6.86 21.29 39.30
N LEU A 40 -7.18 20.84 38.08
CA LEU A 40 -7.75 21.65 37.00
C LEU A 40 -9.28 21.57 36.93
N ASN A 41 -9.94 20.92 37.90
CA ASN A 41 -11.38 20.67 37.92
C ASN A 41 -11.91 19.96 36.66
N VAL A 42 -11.10 19.08 36.05
CA VAL A 42 -11.55 18.27 34.90
C VAL A 42 -12.64 17.32 35.35
N THR A 43 -13.76 17.31 34.63
CA THR A 43 -14.91 16.43 34.88
C THR A 43 -15.33 15.74 33.59
N ILE A 44 -15.91 14.55 33.72
CA ILE A 44 -16.52 13.84 32.59
C ILE A 44 -17.80 14.59 32.20
N ASN A 45 -17.98 14.82 30.90
CA ASN A 45 -19.19 15.45 30.39
C ASN A 45 -20.43 14.60 30.76
N PRO A 46 -21.37 15.12 31.57
CA PRO A 46 -22.51 14.34 32.05
C PRO A 46 -23.60 14.17 30.98
N ASN A 47 -23.50 14.89 29.85
CA ASN A 47 -24.46 14.80 28.77
C ASN A 47 -24.34 13.45 28.06
N LYS A 48 -25.37 12.61 28.21
CA LYS A 48 -25.44 11.33 27.51
C LYS A 48 -25.60 11.52 26.00
N PHE A 49 -25.00 10.63 25.22
CA PHE A 49 -25.31 10.52 23.80
C PHE A 49 -26.77 10.08 23.64
N PRO A 50 -27.61 10.82 22.88
CA PRO A 50 -29.04 10.52 22.80
C PRO A 50 -29.33 9.07 22.38
N ALA A 51 -28.61 8.56 21.37
CA ALA A 51 -28.74 7.19 20.88
C ALA A 51 -28.35 6.10 21.91
N CYS A 52 -27.56 6.45 22.92
CA CYS A 52 -27.06 5.52 23.95
C CYS A 52 -27.66 5.78 25.34
N SER A 53 -28.62 6.71 25.45
CA SER A 53 -29.16 7.20 26.73
C SER A 53 -29.83 6.11 27.59
N HIS A 54 -30.36 5.08 26.94
CA HIS A 54 -30.99 3.91 27.54
C HIS A 54 -29.99 2.97 28.24
N LEU A 55 -28.69 3.13 28.01
CA LEU A 55 -27.65 2.34 28.66
C LEU A 55 -27.16 3.02 29.96
N PRO A 56 -26.70 2.23 30.96
CA PRO A 56 -26.11 2.78 32.17
C PRO A 56 -24.90 3.66 31.82
N PHE A 57 -24.86 4.88 32.35
CA PHE A 57 -23.74 5.77 32.09
C PHE A 57 -22.43 5.13 32.58
N GLU A 58 -21.33 5.35 31.85
CA GLU A 58 -19.99 4.83 32.20
C GLU A 58 -19.84 3.29 32.21
N SER A 59 -20.85 2.56 31.76
CA SER A 59 -20.75 1.11 31.49
C SER A 59 -20.01 0.82 30.18
N ASP A 60 -19.48 -0.40 30.05
CA ASP A 60 -18.81 -0.87 28.83
C ASP A 60 -19.78 -0.89 27.64
N GLU A 61 -21.05 -1.22 27.87
CA GLU A 61 -22.10 -1.18 26.86
C GLU A 61 -22.34 0.24 26.36
N TYR A 62 -22.39 1.22 27.29
CA TYR A 62 -22.54 2.63 26.93
C TYR A 62 -21.34 3.14 26.14
N ALA A 63 -20.11 2.81 26.57
CA ALA A 63 -18.88 3.17 25.86
C ALA A 63 -18.83 2.56 24.46
N ALA A 64 -19.23 1.30 24.31
CA ALA A 64 -19.29 0.60 23.02
C ALA A 64 -20.37 1.20 22.09
N CYS A 65 -21.50 1.64 22.64
CA CYS A 65 -22.52 2.37 21.88
C CYS A 65 -21.98 3.73 21.42
N GLN A 66 -21.39 4.51 22.34
CA GLN A 66 -20.82 5.82 22.05
C GLN A 66 -19.74 5.72 20.96
N ALA A 67 -18.84 4.75 21.05
CA ALA A 67 -17.80 4.49 20.05
C ALA A 67 -18.40 4.33 18.64
N ARG A 68 -19.50 3.59 18.50
CA ARG A 68 -20.16 3.38 17.20
C ARG A 68 -20.89 4.62 16.67
N GLN A 69 -21.40 5.47 17.56
CA GLN A 69 -22.16 6.67 17.17
C GLN A 69 -21.27 7.88 16.88
N TYR A 70 -20.12 7.97 17.54
CA TYR A 70 -19.29 9.17 17.53
C TYR A 70 -17.98 9.02 16.74
N THR A 71 -17.56 7.80 16.42
CA THR A 71 -16.33 7.59 15.66
C THR A 71 -16.45 8.18 14.26
N MET A 72 -15.40 8.91 13.87
CA MET A 72 -15.21 9.42 12.52
C MET A 72 -13.80 9.13 12.05
N THR A 73 -13.57 9.28 10.75
CA THR A 73 -12.21 9.19 10.20
C THR A 73 -11.36 10.35 10.71
N ILE A 74 -10.07 10.08 10.95
CA ILE A 74 -9.04 11.10 11.14
C ILE A 74 -8.24 11.36 9.86
N TYR A 75 -8.79 10.97 8.70
CA TYR A 75 -8.25 11.25 7.36
C TYR A 75 -6.89 10.61 7.03
N HIS A 76 -6.64 9.40 7.53
CA HIS A 76 -5.39 8.66 7.32
C HIS A 76 -5.59 7.28 6.62
N PRO A 77 -6.26 7.18 5.46
CA PRO A 77 -6.35 5.91 4.74
C PRO A 77 -4.98 5.50 4.17
N VAL A 78 -4.66 4.20 4.27
CA VAL A 78 -3.42 3.59 3.74
C VAL A 78 -3.69 2.18 3.21
N GLY A 79 -2.71 1.56 2.57
CA GLY A 79 -2.70 0.11 2.30
C GLY A 79 -3.48 -0.36 1.07
N THR A 80 -4.11 0.54 0.30
CA THR A 80 -4.86 0.15 -0.92
C THR A 80 -3.97 -0.36 -2.06
N CYS A 81 -2.68 -0.01 -2.07
CA CYS A 81 -1.66 -0.56 -2.97
C CYS A 81 -0.50 -1.17 -2.17
N ARG A 82 -0.81 -1.95 -1.13
CA ARG A 82 0.17 -2.42 -0.13
C ARG A 82 1.46 -2.98 -0.76
N MET A 83 2.58 -2.55 -0.20
CA MET A 83 3.89 -3.15 -0.39
C MET A 83 3.95 -4.49 0.36
N GLY A 84 4.56 -5.51 -0.23
CA GLY A 84 4.75 -6.78 0.47
C GLY A 84 5.81 -7.68 -0.15
N ARG A 85 6.06 -8.81 0.50
CA ARG A 85 7.05 -9.83 0.07
C ARG A 85 6.60 -10.50 -1.21
N ARG A 86 7.53 -11.05 -2.00
CA ARG A 86 7.24 -11.67 -3.31
C ARG A 86 6.14 -12.75 -3.27
N ASP A 87 6.04 -13.47 -2.17
CA ASP A 87 5.06 -14.54 -1.89
C ASP A 87 3.74 -14.03 -1.30
N ASP A 88 3.61 -12.75 -0.99
CA ASP A 88 2.37 -12.14 -0.52
C ASP A 88 1.37 -11.97 -1.68
N PRO A 89 0.24 -12.71 -1.69
CA PRO A 89 -0.74 -12.65 -2.76
C PRO A 89 -1.56 -11.35 -2.75
N LEU A 90 -1.56 -10.60 -1.65
CA LEU A 90 -2.29 -9.34 -1.51
C LEU A 90 -1.45 -8.12 -1.86
N ALA A 91 -0.15 -8.28 -2.09
CA ALA A 91 0.74 -7.17 -2.38
C ALA A 91 0.61 -6.68 -3.83
N VAL A 92 0.51 -5.35 -3.97
CA VAL A 92 0.37 -4.64 -5.25
C VAL A 92 1.73 -4.16 -5.74
N VAL A 93 2.58 -3.70 -4.83
CA VAL A 93 3.96 -3.27 -5.12
C VAL A 93 4.98 -4.14 -4.41
N ASP A 94 6.20 -4.18 -4.94
CA ASP A 94 7.35 -4.82 -4.31
C ASP A 94 8.13 -3.88 -3.38
N GLU A 95 9.23 -4.35 -2.80
CA GLU A 95 10.08 -3.59 -1.86
C GLU A 95 10.75 -2.35 -2.48
N ARG A 96 10.75 -2.25 -3.82
CA ARG A 96 11.24 -1.08 -4.57
C ARG A 96 10.09 -0.20 -5.07
N LEU A 97 8.87 -0.42 -4.58
CA LEU A 97 7.62 0.28 -4.92
C LEU A 97 7.18 0.08 -6.38
N ARG A 98 7.66 -0.97 -7.05
CA ARG A 98 7.30 -1.27 -8.44
C ARG A 98 5.99 -2.06 -8.47
N VAL A 99 5.09 -1.68 -9.38
CA VAL A 99 3.82 -2.40 -9.55
C VAL A 99 4.10 -3.79 -10.12
N ARG A 100 3.56 -4.81 -9.46
CA ARG A 100 3.76 -6.20 -9.87
C ARG A 100 3.09 -6.47 -11.22
N GLY A 101 3.82 -7.14 -12.11
CA GLY A 101 3.33 -7.47 -13.46
C GLY A 101 3.38 -6.31 -14.45
N VAL A 102 3.78 -5.09 -14.05
CA VAL A 102 3.85 -3.92 -14.94
C VAL A 102 5.27 -3.34 -14.93
N ARG A 103 5.86 -3.15 -16.12
CA ARG A 103 7.19 -2.55 -16.26
C ARG A 103 7.10 -1.03 -16.27
N GLY A 104 8.06 -0.37 -15.62
CA GLY A 104 8.20 1.09 -15.65
C GLY A 104 7.14 1.85 -14.84
N LEU A 105 6.37 1.18 -13.98
CA LEU A 105 5.34 1.79 -13.14
C LEU A 105 5.64 1.59 -11.65
N ARG A 106 5.45 2.66 -10.86
CA ARG A 106 5.55 2.65 -9.40
C ARG A 106 4.36 3.37 -8.78
N VAL A 107 4.07 3.05 -7.52
CA VAL A 107 3.16 3.81 -6.67
C VAL A 107 3.97 4.41 -5.53
N VAL A 108 3.84 5.71 -5.28
CA VAL A 108 4.63 6.44 -4.29
C VAL A 108 3.72 7.38 -3.51
N ASP A 109 2.97 6.82 -2.56
CA ASP A 109 2.06 7.54 -1.68
C ASP A 109 1.77 6.69 -0.42
N ALA A 110 0.80 7.11 0.40
CA ALA A 110 0.41 6.38 1.60
C ALA A 110 -0.21 5.00 1.33
N SER A 111 -0.72 4.75 0.12
CA SER A 111 -1.38 3.48 -0.24
C SER A 111 -0.42 2.29 -0.19
N VAL A 112 0.89 2.51 -0.29
CA VAL A 112 1.89 1.43 -0.26
C VAL A 112 2.20 0.94 1.15
N MET A 113 1.80 1.68 2.19
CA MET A 113 2.08 1.27 3.57
C MET A 113 1.30 0.00 3.91
N PRO A 114 1.96 -1.11 4.31
CA PRO A 114 1.27 -2.38 4.57
C PRO A 114 0.35 -2.35 5.81
N ALA A 115 0.59 -1.42 6.72
CA ALA A 115 -0.21 -1.15 7.91
C ALA A 115 -0.15 0.35 8.26
N VAL A 116 -1.15 0.83 9.00
CA VAL A 116 -1.17 2.22 9.50
C VAL A 116 -0.02 2.41 10.50
N PRO A 117 0.84 3.43 10.32
CA PRO A 117 1.88 3.75 11.30
C PRO A 117 1.26 4.30 12.60
N SER A 118 1.96 4.14 13.72
CA SER A 118 1.56 4.72 15.01
C SER A 118 1.79 6.24 15.05
N GLY A 119 0.98 6.99 14.30
CA GLY A 119 1.06 8.44 14.18
C GLY A 119 0.35 8.95 12.92
N ASN A 120 0.43 10.27 12.68
CA ASN A 120 -0.14 10.88 11.48
C ASN A 120 0.63 10.45 10.23
N THR A 121 -0.07 10.17 9.14
CA THR A 121 0.53 9.54 7.94
C THR A 121 1.32 10.52 7.05
N ASN A 122 1.28 11.82 7.32
CA ASN A 122 2.00 12.82 6.52
C ASN A 122 3.52 12.57 6.52
N ALA A 123 4.14 12.52 7.70
CA ALA A 123 5.60 12.30 7.79
C ALA A 123 6.03 10.93 7.20
N PRO A 124 5.35 9.80 7.50
CA PRO A 124 5.61 8.54 6.82
C PRO A 124 5.46 8.60 5.29
N THR A 125 4.50 9.38 4.77
CA THR A 125 4.32 9.52 3.31
C THR A 125 5.48 10.28 2.66
N ILE A 126 5.94 11.36 3.31
CA ILE A 126 7.13 12.09 2.87
C ILE A 126 8.35 11.16 2.86
N MET A 127 8.53 10.35 3.92
CA MET A 127 9.64 9.39 3.99
C MET A 127 9.58 8.32 2.89
N VAL A 128 8.38 7.84 2.55
CA VAL A 128 8.18 6.95 1.40
C VAL A 128 8.60 7.63 0.10
N ALA A 129 8.23 8.90 -0.10
CA ALA A 129 8.58 9.66 -1.29
C ALA A 129 10.10 9.92 -1.40
N GLU A 130 10.76 10.32 -0.31
CA GLU A 130 12.21 10.50 -0.26
C GLU A 130 12.94 9.19 -0.60
N LYS A 131 12.54 8.08 0.04
CA LYS A 131 13.15 6.78 -0.25
C LYS A 131 12.89 6.33 -1.69
N ALA A 132 11.70 6.59 -2.23
CA ALA A 132 11.37 6.28 -3.60
C ALA A 132 12.25 7.05 -4.59
N ALA A 133 12.53 8.33 -4.32
CA ALA A 133 13.41 9.15 -5.15
C ALA A 133 14.81 8.55 -5.26
N ASP A 134 15.39 8.11 -4.14
CA ASP A 134 16.67 7.39 -4.13
C ASP A 134 16.61 6.11 -4.95
N LEU A 135 15.59 5.27 -4.73
CA LEU A 135 15.43 4.00 -5.45
C LEU A 135 15.25 4.20 -6.96
N ILE A 136 14.60 5.29 -7.37
CA ILE A 136 14.41 5.65 -8.78
C ILE A 136 15.74 6.09 -9.40
N LYS A 137 16.50 6.96 -8.71
CA LYS A 137 17.84 7.39 -9.15
C LYS A 137 18.79 6.21 -9.28
N GLU A 138 18.86 5.36 -8.26
CA GLU A 138 19.69 4.15 -8.29
C GLU A 138 19.37 3.24 -9.50
N ASP A 139 18.08 3.10 -9.85
CA ASP A 139 17.67 2.25 -10.96
C ASP A 139 17.91 2.91 -12.32
N ALA A 140 17.83 4.25 -12.38
CA ALA A 140 18.21 5.03 -13.56
C ALA A 140 19.72 4.94 -13.81
N ASP A 141 20.54 5.08 -12.77
CA ASP A 141 22.01 4.99 -12.85
C ASP A 141 22.43 3.58 -13.27
N ARG A 142 21.85 2.53 -12.66
CA ARG A 142 22.08 1.13 -13.08
C ARG A 142 21.62 0.86 -14.51
N GLY A 143 20.54 1.51 -14.95
CA GLY A 143 20.08 1.46 -16.33
C GLY A 143 21.06 2.14 -17.28
N GLY A 144 21.61 3.28 -16.88
CA GLY A 144 22.65 4.03 -17.58
C GLY A 144 23.95 3.25 -17.70
N GLU A 145 24.41 2.61 -16.62
CA GLU A 145 25.59 1.74 -16.62
C GLU A 145 25.40 0.52 -17.51
N LYS A 146 24.23 -0.13 -17.49
CA LYS A 146 23.91 -1.24 -18.39
C LYS A 146 23.86 -0.79 -19.85
N ALA A 147 23.29 0.38 -20.13
CA ALA A 147 23.24 0.94 -21.47
C ALA A 147 24.65 1.34 -21.96
N ALA A 148 25.48 1.91 -21.09
CA ALA A 148 26.87 2.24 -21.37
C ALA A 148 27.71 0.98 -21.62
N LEU A 149 27.58 -0.04 -20.76
CA LEU A 149 28.25 -1.34 -20.91
C LEU A 149 27.81 -2.07 -22.19
N ALA A 150 26.52 -2.00 -22.55
CA ALA A 150 26.03 -2.54 -23.81
C ALA A 150 26.61 -1.80 -25.03
N ARG A 151 26.95 -0.52 -24.91
CA ARG A 151 27.61 0.29 -25.97
C ARG A 151 29.10 0.06 -26.05
N THR A 152 29.77 -0.37 -24.97
CA THR A 152 31.22 -0.62 -24.93
C THR A 152 31.60 -2.08 -25.14
N ARG A 153 30.65 -3.02 -25.14
CA ARG A 153 30.92 -4.39 -25.59
C ARG A 153 31.36 -4.35 -27.06
N PRO A 154 32.57 -4.83 -27.40
CA PRO A 154 32.92 -5.04 -28.79
C PRO A 154 31.82 -5.90 -29.41
N ALA A 155 31.35 -5.55 -30.60
CA ALA A 155 30.58 -6.47 -31.41
C ALA A 155 31.40 -7.77 -31.42
N ALA A 156 30.88 -8.84 -30.81
CA ALA A 156 31.53 -10.12 -30.87
C ALA A 156 31.78 -10.37 -32.35
N GLN A 157 33.05 -10.33 -32.75
CA GLN A 157 33.43 -10.63 -34.12
C GLN A 157 32.85 -12.00 -34.39
N CYS A 158 31.92 -12.06 -35.34
CA CYS A 158 31.46 -13.30 -35.92
C CYS A 158 32.67 -13.90 -36.65
N ALA A 159 33.60 -14.48 -35.90
CA ALA A 159 34.70 -15.25 -36.40
C ALA A 159 34.14 -16.61 -36.79
N THR A 160 33.48 -16.65 -37.95
CA THR A 160 33.22 -17.81 -38.84
C THR A 160 32.19 -17.42 -39.91
N CYS A 161 32.46 -16.36 -40.65
CA CYS A 161 31.87 -16.16 -41.97
C CYS A 161 32.94 -15.61 -42.92
N ALA A 162 34.03 -16.38 -43.04
CA ALA A 162 34.91 -16.36 -44.20
C ALA A 162 34.86 -17.77 -44.80
N ASP A 163 34.63 -17.84 -46.10
CA ASP A 163 34.54 -19.02 -46.96
C ASP A 163 33.24 -19.85 -46.94
N ALA A 164 32.25 -19.35 -47.68
CA ALA A 164 31.43 -20.20 -48.55
C ALA A 164 30.94 -19.37 -49.74
N GLY A 165 31.71 -19.40 -50.82
CA GLY A 165 31.29 -18.89 -52.13
C GLY A 165 30.23 -19.79 -52.78
N ALA A 166 29.30 -19.13 -53.48
CA ALA A 166 28.51 -19.59 -54.61
C ALA A 166 27.69 -20.91 -54.48
N ALA A 167 26.36 -20.77 -54.38
CA ALA A 167 25.39 -21.20 -55.40
C ALA A 167 23.97 -21.16 -54.83
N ALA A 168 23.08 -20.37 -55.44
CA ALA A 168 21.65 -20.43 -55.16
C ALA A 168 21.03 -21.64 -55.89
N PRO A 169 20.24 -22.51 -55.23
CA PRO A 169 19.46 -23.52 -55.94
C PRO A 169 18.14 -22.91 -56.47
N PRO A 170 17.59 -23.45 -57.58
CA PRO A 170 16.38 -22.91 -58.18
C PRO A 170 15.13 -23.30 -57.36
N ARG A 171 14.14 -22.41 -57.39
CA ARG A 171 12.80 -22.66 -56.85
C ARG A 171 12.11 -23.76 -57.66
N ALA A 172 11.62 -24.79 -56.98
CA ALA A 172 10.66 -25.75 -57.52
C ALA A 172 9.29 -25.58 -56.82
N ALA A 173 8.25 -25.70 -57.63
CA ALA A 173 6.85 -25.49 -57.27
C ALA A 173 6.21 -26.71 -56.57
N ALA A 174 5.23 -26.39 -55.72
CA ALA A 174 4.05 -27.13 -55.25
C ALA A 174 3.96 -28.66 -55.39
N ARG A 175 3.58 -29.32 -54.28
CA ARG A 175 2.47 -30.30 -54.17
C ARG A 175 2.17 -30.59 -52.68
N GLY A 176 0.90 -30.70 -52.33
CA GLY A 176 0.39 -30.79 -50.95
C GLY A 176 0.14 -32.20 -50.41
N ARG A 177 -0.84 -32.28 -49.51
CA ARG A 177 -1.29 -33.40 -48.63
C ARG A 177 -0.47 -33.53 -47.35
N ASP A 178 -0.98 -33.90 -46.18
CA ASP A 178 -2.30 -34.13 -45.57
C ASP A 178 -1.98 -34.40 -44.06
N GLU A 179 -2.99 -34.29 -43.17
CA GLU A 179 -3.11 -34.91 -41.81
C GLU A 179 -2.18 -34.39 -40.67
N GLU A 180 -2.71 -33.73 -39.62
CA GLU A 180 -3.44 -34.25 -38.44
C GLU A 180 -2.52 -34.90 -37.37
N LEU A 181 -2.20 -34.12 -36.34
CA LEU A 181 -2.11 -34.45 -34.90
C LEU A 181 -1.76 -33.19 -34.08
#